data_AF-A0A0Q6JFG8-F1
#
_entry.id   AF-A0A0Q6JFG8-F1
#
_cell.length_a   1.000
_cell.length_b   1.000
_cell.length_c   1.000
_cell.angle_alpha   90.00
_cell.angle_beta   90.00
_cell.angle_gamma   90.00
#
_symmetry.space_group_name_H-M   'P 1'
#
loop_
_entity.id
_entity.type
_entity.pdbx_description
1 polymer ?
#
loop_
_entity_poly.entity_id
_entity_poly.type
_entity_poly.pdbx_seq_one_letter_code
_entity_poly.pdbx_strand_id
1 'polypeptide(L)'
;MAVSVPSGIVLAAVMGALAVSVGMAGSDALVGFLVFSFCLAAPCVGVVWVSVVDRASVRGAVVHEEESVESSWYGRAAAGSFTDVVAFAGLGAVVLTAVGDSVDGSLVMASVVVAAAVSFGIRYGIAARRSTR
;
A
#
# COMPACT_ATOMS: atom_id res chain seq x y z
N MET A 1 7.95 21.59 2.40
CA MET A 1 6.64 21.60 3.09
C MET A 1 5.60 22.51 2.44
N ALA A 2 5.99 23.69 1.93
CA ALA A 2 5.05 24.65 1.35
C ALA A 2 4.17 24.08 0.21
N VAL A 3 4.68 23.13 -0.59
CA VAL A 3 3.91 22.47 -1.66
C VAL A 3 3.25 21.16 -1.19
N SER A 4 3.96 20.37 -0.38
CA SER A 4 3.49 19.03 0.02
C SER A 4 2.29 19.04 0.97
N VAL A 5 2.21 20.02 1.86
CA VAL A 5 1.09 20.16 2.80
C VAL A 5 -0.22 20.49 2.07
N PRO A 6 -0.31 21.58 1.27
CA PRO A 6 -1.57 21.90 0.60
C PRO A 6 -1.98 20.82 -0.41
N SER A 7 -1.04 20.31 -1.22
CA SER A 7 -1.34 19.26 -2.19
C SER A 7 -1.73 17.93 -1.51
N GLY A 8 -1.12 17.59 -0.37
CA GLY A 8 -1.51 16.42 0.43
C GLY A 8 -2.88 16.56 1.07
N ILE A 9 -3.26 17.76 1.54
CA ILE A 9 -4.62 18.03 2.06
C ILE A 9 -5.66 17.90 0.94
N VAL A 10 -5.37 18.43 -0.25
CA VAL A 10 -6.26 18.27 -1.42
C VAL A 10 -6.43 16.80 -1.77
N LEU A 11 -5.34 16.02 -1.81
CA LEU A 11 -5.38 14.58 -2.06
C LEU A 11 -6.23 13.85 -0.99
N ALA A 12 -6.05 14.20 0.28
CA ALA A 12 -6.81 13.61 1.39
C ALA A 12 -8.31 13.94 1.30
N ALA A 13 -8.67 15.17 0.93
CA ALA A 13 -10.05 15.57 0.69
C ALA A 13 -10.67 14.81 -0.49
N VAL A 14 -9.93 14.59 -1.58
CA VAL A 14 -10.40 13.77 -2.71
C VAL A 14 -10.67 12.33 -2.26
N MET A 15 -9.76 11.74 -1.47
CA MET A 15 -9.94 10.39 -0.93
C MET A 15 -11.12 10.30 0.06
N GLY A 16 -11.34 11.33 0.88
CA GLY A 16 -12.51 11.42 1.76
C GLY A 16 -13.82 11.51 0.97
N ALA A 17 -13.86 12.30 -0.10
CA ALA A 17 -15.01 12.36 -1.00
C ALA A 17 -15.27 11.02 -1.70
N LEU A 18 -14.22 10.32 -2.11
CA LEU A 18 -14.32 8.97 -2.67
C LEU A 18 -14.91 7.99 -1.65
N ALA A 19 -14.43 8.00 -0.40
CA ALA A 19 -14.97 7.14 0.65
C ALA A 19 -16.47 7.37 0.89
N VAL A 20 -16.93 8.63 0.87
CA VAL A 20 -18.36 8.97 0.93
C VAL A 20 -19.12 8.43 -0.28
N SER A 21 -18.58 8.62 -1.49
CA SER A 21 -19.23 8.19 -2.74
C SER A 21 -19.44 6.68 -2.85
N VAL A 22 -18.57 5.90 -2.20
CA VAL A 22 -18.65 4.42 -2.16
C VAL A 22 -19.45 3.93 -0.93
N GLY A 23 -20.04 4.84 -0.15
CA GLY A 23 -20.92 4.50 0.97
C GLY A 23 -20.22 4.14 2.27
N MET A 24 -18.92 4.45 2.42
CA MET A 24 -18.16 4.17 3.65
C MET A 24 -18.42 5.19 4.77
N ALA A 25 -19.16 6.27 4.49
CA ALA A 25 -19.33 7.42 5.38
C ALA A 25 -20.35 7.24 6.52
N GLY A 26 -21.02 6.09 6.63
CA GLY A 26 -22.08 5.88 7.64
C GLY A 26 -23.33 6.74 7.39
N SER A 27 -24.07 7.07 8.45
CA SER A 27 -25.36 7.78 8.35
C SER A 27 -25.24 9.26 7.96
N ASP A 28 -24.10 9.90 8.23
CA ASP A 28 -23.87 11.32 7.93
C ASP A 28 -22.65 11.48 7.01
N ALA A 29 -22.93 11.86 5.77
CA ALA A 29 -21.92 12.05 4.72
C ALA A 29 -20.87 13.10 5.08
N LEU A 30 -21.25 14.14 5.83
CA LEU A 30 -20.33 15.22 6.20
C LEU A 30 -19.36 14.76 7.30
N VAL A 31 -19.85 13.99 8.27
CA VAL A 31 -19.00 13.39 9.32
C VAL A 31 -18.03 12.39 8.70
N GLY A 32 -18.51 11.50 7.83
CA GLY A 32 -17.65 10.54 7.14
C GLY A 32 -16.56 11.21 6.30
N PHE A 33 -16.92 12.24 5.51
CA PHE A 33 -15.96 13.03 4.75
C PHE A 33 -14.84 13.59 5.63
N LEU A 34 -15.19 14.23 6.75
CA LEU A 34 -14.23 14.86 7.65
C LEU A 34 -13.31 13.83 8.31
N VAL A 35 -13.86 12.72 8.79
CA VAL A 35 -13.08 11.66 9.45
C VAL A 35 -12.09 11.04 8.48
N PHE A 36 -12.52 10.66 7.27
CA PHE A 36 -11.61 10.08 6.28
C PHE A 36 -10.56 11.09 5.82
N SER A 37 -10.95 12.32 5.50
CA SER A 37 -9.99 13.36 5.07
C SER A 37 -8.97 13.67 6.16
N PHE A 38 -9.38 13.74 7.43
CA PHE A 38 -8.50 13.98 8.55
C PHE A 38 -7.53 12.82 8.78
N CYS A 39 -8.02 11.58 8.77
CA CYS A 39 -7.18 10.39 8.95
C CYS A 39 -6.18 10.21 7.80
N LEU A 40 -6.57 10.56 6.57
CA LEU A 40 -5.71 10.45 5.38
C LEU A 40 -4.78 11.66 5.19
N ALA A 41 -5.00 12.78 5.89
CA ALA A 41 -4.19 13.99 5.71
C ALA A 41 -2.69 13.72 5.89
N ALA A 42 -2.30 13.08 7.00
CA ALA A 42 -0.90 12.78 7.28
C ALA A 42 -0.23 11.86 6.22
N PRO A 43 -0.78 10.67 5.89
CA PRO A 43 -0.17 9.82 4.87
C PRO A 43 -0.17 10.46 3.47
N CYS A 44 -1.22 11.18 3.08
CA CYS A 44 -1.28 11.88 1.79
C CYS A 44 -0.22 12.98 1.69
N VAL A 45 -0.02 13.79 2.74
CA VAL A 45 1.05 14.79 2.80
C VAL A 45 2.42 14.11 2.71
N GLY A 46 2.60 12.96 3.38
CA GLY A 46 3.82 12.16 3.29
C GLY A 46 4.11 11.71 1.86
N VAL A 47 3.12 11.15 1.16
CA VAL A 47 3.27 10.71 -0.25
C VAL A 47 3.64 11.88 -1.15
N VAL A 48 2.93 13.01 -1.05
CA VAL A 48 3.24 14.19 -1.88
C VAL A 48 4.63 14.73 -1.54
N TRP A 49 5.02 14.73 -0.28
CA TRP A 49 6.36 15.14 0.12
C TRP A 49 7.43 14.25 -0.52
N VAL A 50 7.28 12.93 -0.45
CA VAL A 50 8.23 11.97 -1.07
C VAL A 50 8.31 12.17 -2.59
N SER A 51 7.19 12.49 -3.25
CA SER A 51 7.16 12.70 -4.70
C SER A 51 7.76 14.03 -5.15
N VAL A 52 7.63 15.08 -4.35
CA VAL A 52 8.08 16.45 -4.71
C VAL A 52 9.51 16.72 -4.25
N VAL A 53 9.92 16.15 -3.11
CA VAL A 53 11.27 16.38 -2.57
C VAL A 53 12.26 15.51 -3.31
N ASP A 54 13.12 16.17 -4.09
CA ASP A 54 14.29 15.53 -4.67
C ASP A 54 15.21 15.02 -3.54
N ARG A 55 15.47 13.72 -3.51
CA ARG A 55 16.31 13.08 -2.49
C ARG A 55 17.74 13.62 -2.50
N ALA A 56 18.24 14.12 -3.64
CA ALA A 56 19.56 14.75 -3.73
C ALA A 56 19.67 16.04 -2.87
N SER A 57 18.54 16.65 -2.51
CA SER A 57 18.51 17.82 -1.62
C SER A 57 18.59 17.47 -0.12
N VAL A 58 18.49 16.18 0.24
CA VAL A 58 18.51 15.70 1.62
C VAL A 58 19.96 15.41 2.03
N ARG A 59 20.51 16.24 2.93
CA ARG A 59 21.87 16.08 3.46
C ARG A 59 22.05 14.69 4.09
N GLY A 60 22.99 13.91 3.56
CA GLY A 60 23.33 12.58 4.06
C GLY A 60 22.56 11.43 3.40
N ALA A 61 21.70 11.70 2.41
CA ALA A 61 21.07 10.65 1.62
C ALA A 61 22.13 9.87 0.81
N VAL A 62 22.01 8.54 0.79
CA VAL A 62 22.88 7.68 -0.02
C VAL A 62 22.55 7.94 -1.48
N VAL A 63 23.55 8.35 -2.26
CA VAL A 63 23.34 8.86 -3.63
C VAL A 63 22.74 7.77 -4.55
N HIS A 64 23.00 6.49 -4.29
CA HIS A 64 22.51 5.34 -5.09
C HIS A 64 21.87 4.26 -4.18
N GLU A 65 20.72 4.58 -3.56
CA GLU A 65 19.95 3.60 -2.74
C GLU A 65 19.51 2.37 -3.53
N GLU A 66 19.30 2.51 -4.84
CA GLU A 66 18.94 1.42 -5.76
C GLU A 66 20.02 0.33 -5.83
N GLU A 67 21.29 0.69 -5.58
CA GLU A 67 22.44 -0.24 -5.52
C GLU A 67 22.67 -0.83 -4.12
N SER A 68 21.80 -0.51 -3.16
CA SER A 68 21.87 -1.09 -1.81
C SER A 68 21.67 -2.60 -1.83
N VAL A 69 22.30 -3.28 -0.88
CA VAL A 69 22.06 -4.71 -0.68
C VAL A 69 20.58 -4.94 -0.30
N GLU A 70 19.95 -4.00 0.42
CA GLU A 70 18.55 -4.07 0.82
C GLU A 70 17.56 -3.87 -0.34
N SER A 71 17.84 -2.94 -1.26
CA SER A 71 17.03 -2.73 -2.47
C SER A 71 17.07 -3.98 -3.36
N SER A 72 18.22 -4.65 -3.44
CA SER A 72 18.36 -5.91 -4.17
C SER A 72 17.53 -7.04 -3.54
N TRP A 73 17.46 -7.12 -2.20
CA TRP A 73 16.61 -8.10 -1.51
C TRP A 73 15.13 -7.81 -1.73
N TYR A 74 14.74 -6.54 -1.62
CA TYR A 74 13.38 -6.09 -1.89
C TYR A 74 12.97 -6.42 -3.33
N GLY A 75 13.78 -6.05 -4.32
CA GLY A 75 13.51 -6.30 -5.73
C GLY A 75 13.34 -7.79 -6.04
N ARG A 76 14.24 -8.64 -5.53
CA ARG A 76 14.12 -10.10 -5.68
C ARG A 76 12.90 -10.67 -4.97
N ALA A 77 12.59 -10.21 -3.77
CA ALA A 77 11.44 -10.65 -3.01
C ALA A 77 10.13 -10.26 -3.71
N ALA A 78 10.03 -9.02 -4.20
CA ALA A 78 8.88 -8.48 -4.91
C ALA A 78 8.64 -9.18 -6.24
N ALA A 79 9.67 -9.31 -7.07
CA ALA A 79 9.59 -10.01 -8.35
C ALA A 79 9.16 -11.47 -8.16
N GLY A 80 9.66 -12.12 -7.11
CA GLY A 80 9.28 -13.47 -6.76
C GLY A 80 7.82 -13.57 -6.25
N SER A 81 7.40 -12.70 -5.34
CA SER A 81 6.07 -12.79 -4.73
C SER A 81 4.95 -12.39 -5.69
N PHE A 82 5.25 -11.68 -6.77
CA PHE A 82 4.25 -11.22 -7.75
C PHE A 82 3.38 -12.38 -8.28
N THR A 83 4.01 -13.48 -8.68
CA THR A 83 3.27 -14.66 -9.17
C THR A 83 2.35 -15.26 -8.11
N ASP A 84 2.76 -15.20 -6.84
CA ASP A 84 1.95 -15.71 -5.73
C ASP A 84 0.73 -14.82 -5.51
N VAL A 85 0.89 -13.50 -5.60
CA VAL A 85 -0.25 -12.56 -5.52
C VAL A 85 -1.26 -12.85 -6.63
N VAL A 86 -0.79 -13.03 -7.88
CA VAL A 86 -1.66 -13.38 -9.01
C VAL A 86 -2.36 -14.72 -8.77
N ALA A 87 -1.65 -15.72 -8.26
CA ALA A 87 -2.21 -17.03 -7.95
C ALA A 87 -3.26 -16.97 -6.83
N PHE A 88 -2.97 -16.29 -5.72
CA PHE A 88 -3.90 -16.13 -4.60
C PHE A 88 -5.12 -15.30 -4.99
N ALA A 89 -4.94 -14.24 -5.77
CA ALA A 89 -6.05 -13.43 -6.30
C ALA A 89 -6.95 -14.26 -7.22
N GLY A 90 -6.36 -15.04 -8.14
CA GLY A 90 -7.10 -15.97 -9.00
C GLY A 90 -7.86 -17.03 -8.21
N LEU A 91 -7.24 -17.61 -7.19
CA LEU A 91 -7.88 -18.58 -6.30
C LEU A 91 -9.04 -17.92 -5.51
N GLY A 92 -8.84 -16.72 -4.99
CA GLY A 92 -9.89 -15.94 -4.34
C GLY A 92 -11.09 -15.68 -5.26
N ALA A 93 -10.84 -15.35 -6.53
CA ALA A 93 -11.89 -15.22 -7.54
C ALA A 93 -12.63 -16.54 -7.80
N VAL A 94 -11.93 -17.68 -7.87
CA VAL A 94 -12.57 -19.00 -8.00
C VAL A 94 -13.45 -19.31 -6.78
N VAL A 95 -12.96 -19.02 -5.57
CA VAL A 95 -13.75 -19.24 -4.33
C VAL A 95 -15.01 -18.38 -4.36
N LEU A 96 -14.90 -17.08 -4.65
CA LEU A 96 -16.05 -16.18 -4.68
C LEU A 96 -17.09 -16.57 -5.74
N THR A 97 -16.63 -17.05 -6.89
CA THR A 97 -17.53 -17.49 -7.97
C THR A 97 -18.17 -18.85 -7.72
N ALA A 98 -17.46 -19.80 -7.09
CA ALA A 98 -17.96 -21.14 -6.81
C ALA A 98 -18.88 -21.18 -5.58
N VAL A 99 -18.59 -20.36 -4.57
CA VAL A 99 -19.23 -20.39 -3.25
C VAL A 99 -20.31 -19.28 -3.11
N GLY A 100 -20.29 -18.28 -4.02
CA GLY A 100 -21.28 -17.21 -4.07
C GLY A 100 -21.34 -16.40 -2.77
N ASP A 101 -22.55 -16.02 -2.36
CA ASP A 101 -22.78 -15.14 -1.20
C ASP A 101 -22.51 -15.79 0.17
N SER A 102 -22.14 -17.07 0.21
CA SER A 102 -21.87 -17.75 1.48
C SER A 102 -20.51 -17.40 2.10
N VAL A 103 -19.65 -16.68 1.37
CA VAL A 103 -18.36 -16.18 1.86
C VAL A 103 -18.24 -14.68 1.62
N ASP A 104 -17.86 -13.92 2.65
CA ASP A 104 -17.62 -12.48 2.54
C ASP A 104 -16.39 -12.19 1.66
N GLY A 105 -16.63 -11.48 0.55
CA GLY A 105 -15.58 -11.04 -0.39
C GLY A 105 -14.49 -10.19 0.26
N SER A 106 -14.83 -9.43 1.29
CA SER A 106 -13.89 -8.62 2.06
C SER A 106 -12.89 -9.51 2.79
N LEU A 107 -13.36 -10.60 3.39
CA LEU A 107 -12.50 -11.58 4.07
C LEU A 107 -11.60 -12.33 3.09
N VAL A 108 -12.13 -12.69 1.91
CA VAL A 108 -11.32 -13.34 0.86
C VAL A 108 -10.22 -12.40 0.40
N MET A 109 -10.52 -11.15 0.09
CA MET A 109 -9.49 -10.18 -0.34
C MET A 109 -8.49 -9.87 0.77
N ALA A 110 -8.93 -9.73 2.02
CA ALA A 110 -8.04 -9.56 3.16
C ALA A 110 -7.08 -10.76 3.29
N SER A 111 -7.57 -11.99 3.11
CA SER A 111 -6.73 -13.19 3.15
C SER A 111 -5.69 -13.22 2.04
N VAL A 112 -6.02 -12.76 0.83
CA VAL A 112 -5.09 -12.64 -0.30
C VAL A 112 -3.98 -11.63 0.02
N VAL A 113 -4.32 -10.47 0.60
CA VAL A 113 -3.34 -9.45 1.00
C VAL A 113 -2.40 -9.98 2.07
N VAL A 114 -2.93 -10.69 3.08
CA VAL A 114 -2.11 -11.31 4.14
C VAL A 114 -1.18 -12.37 3.54
N ALA A 115 -1.69 -13.24 2.66
CA ALA A 115 -0.88 -14.26 2.00
C ALA A 115 0.24 -13.65 1.14
N ALA A 116 -0.06 -12.56 0.43
CA ALA A 116 0.92 -11.80 -0.35
C ALA A 116 2.03 -11.21 0.54
N ALA A 117 1.65 -10.56 1.64
CA ALA A 117 2.59 -9.98 2.60
C ALA A 117 3.49 -11.05 3.24
N VAL A 118 2.92 -12.21 3.59
CA VAL A 118 3.67 -13.35 4.15
C VAL A 118 4.65 -13.91 3.12
N SER A 119 4.22 -14.14 1.87
CA SER A 119 5.13 -14.64 0.81
C SER A 119 6.29 -13.68 0.58
N PHE A 120 6.00 -12.39 0.45
CA PHE A 120 7.03 -11.36 0.30
C PHE A 120 8.00 -11.37 1.50
N GLY A 121 7.47 -11.37 2.73
CA GLY A 121 8.28 -11.35 3.95
C GLY A 121 9.19 -12.55 4.09
N ILE A 122 8.71 -13.76 3.75
CA ILE A 122 9.53 -14.98 3.73
C ILE A 122 10.67 -14.84 2.72
N ARG A 123 10.37 -14.42 1.48
CA ARG A 123 11.38 -14.27 0.42
C ARG A 123 12.41 -13.19 0.75
N TYR A 124 11.97 -12.09 1.34
CA TYR A 124 12.85 -11.03 1.84
C TYR A 124 13.77 -11.53 2.95
N GLY A 125 13.22 -12.24 3.94
CA GLY A 125 14.01 -12.83 5.04
C GLY A 125 15.03 -13.85 4.56
N ILE A 126 14.68 -14.68 3.56
CA ILE A 126 15.63 -15.61 2.93
C ILE A 126 16.73 -14.84 2.18
N ALA A 127 16.35 -13.81 1.42
CA ALA A 127 17.28 -12.96 0.69
C ALA A 127 18.33 -12.32 1.61
N ALA A 128 17.89 -11.74 2.72
CA ALA A 128 18.75 -11.10 3.72
C ALA A 128 19.69 -12.09 4.46
N ARG A 129 19.21 -13.31 4.71
CA ARG A 129 20.03 -14.37 5.34
C ARG A 129 21.11 -14.94 4.42
N ARG A 130 20.89 -14.92 3.09
CA ARG A 130 21.86 -15.44 2.11
C ARG A 130 23.02 -14.50 1.83
N SER A 131 22.84 -13.20 2.00
CA SER A 131 23.87 -12.17 1.81
C SER A 131 24.74 -11.93 3.03
N THR A 132 24.36 -12.47 4.19
CA THR A 132 25.12 -12.39 5.44
C THR A 132 26.02 -13.62 5.69
N ARG A 133 25.96 -14.61 4.81
CA ARG A 133 26.89 -15.76 4.75
C ARG A 133 27.90 -15.54 3.62
#